data_AF-R6X9S1-F1
#
_entry.id   AF-R6X9S1-F1
#
_cell.length_a   1.000
_cell.length_b   1.000
_cell.length_c   1.000
_cell.angle_alpha   90.00
_cell.angle_beta   90.00
_cell.angle_gamma   90.00
#
_symmetry.space_group_name_H-M   'P 1'
#
loop_
_entity.id
_entity.type
_entity.pdbx_description
1 polymer ?
#
loop_
_entity_poly.entity_id
_entity_poly.type
_entity_poly.pdbx_seq_one_letter_code
_entity_poly.pdbx_strand_id
1 'polypeptide(L)'
;MLESAAVTVSEQYAEGIASGTTPVSLASMLPGLDITVTNANGDVLDSNKPIGTGCTVTAAYKNMSLLAKTVIIRGDVDGDGKVSASDYLRVRRYILGTMELDGLFENAADVDGDGKVNAADYIRIRRAILGM
;
A
#
# COMPACT_ATOMS: atom_id res chain seq x y z
N MET A 1 12.14 16.38 -11.88
CA MET A 1 12.50 15.70 -10.62
C MET A 1 11.80 16.45 -9.50
N LEU A 2 10.82 15.82 -8.86
CA LEU A 2 10.17 16.34 -7.65
C LEU A 2 10.25 15.22 -6.62
N GLU A 3 11.38 15.18 -5.93
CA GLU A 3 11.55 14.47 -4.67
C GLU A 3 10.94 15.34 -3.58
N SER A 4 9.73 15.00 -3.15
CA SER A 4 9.22 15.46 -1.85
C SER A 4 8.41 14.34 -1.22
N ALA A 5 8.94 13.86 -0.08
CA ALA A 5 8.40 12.86 0.85
C ALA A 5 8.39 11.42 0.33
N ALA A 6 9.38 10.61 0.79
CA ALA A 6 9.42 9.15 1.06
C ALA A 6 8.70 8.14 0.12
N VAL A 7 8.11 8.60 -0.97
CA VAL A 7 7.27 7.82 -1.87
C VAL A 7 8.10 7.54 -3.11
N THR A 8 8.56 6.30 -3.23
CA THR A 8 9.20 5.82 -4.45
C THR A 8 8.10 5.52 -5.46
N VAL A 9 8.02 6.33 -6.52
CA VAL A 9 7.07 6.12 -7.61
C VAL A 9 7.80 5.38 -8.72
N SER A 10 7.51 4.09 -8.91
CA SER A 10 7.93 3.36 -10.12
C SER A 10 6.97 3.68 -11.28
N GLU A 11 7.25 3.22 -12.50
CA GLU A 11 6.34 3.43 -13.64
C GLU A 11 4.93 2.85 -13.40
N GLN A 12 4.76 1.93 -12.45
CA GLN A 12 3.50 1.23 -12.18
C GLN A 12 2.97 1.39 -10.75
N TYR A 13 3.84 1.57 -9.74
CA TYR A 13 3.47 1.55 -8.33
C TYR A 13 3.80 2.84 -7.57
N ALA A 14 3.00 3.15 -6.56
CA ALA A 14 3.29 4.12 -5.51
C ALA A 14 3.60 3.36 -4.21
N GLU A 15 4.87 3.36 -3.82
CA GLU A 15 5.37 2.75 -2.58
C GLU A 15 5.76 3.83 -1.58
N GLY A 16 5.73 3.54 -0.28
CA GLY A 16 6.12 4.50 0.77
C GLY A 16 4.96 5.33 1.36
N ILE A 17 3.71 5.00 1.01
CA ILE A 17 2.53 5.48 1.72
C ILE A 17 2.48 4.79 3.08
N ALA A 18 2.35 5.57 4.15
CA ALA A 18 2.26 5.02 5.51
C ALA A 18 0.93 4.29 5.71
N SER A 19 0.95 3.18 6.44
CA SER A 19 -0.28 2.48 6.82
C SER A 19 -1.23 3.42 7.58
N GLY A 20 -2.51 3.37 7.26
CA GLY A 20 -3.53 4.23 7.86
C GLY A 20 -3.68 5.60 7.19
N THR A 21 -2.86 5.94 6.19
CA THR A 21 -3.08 7.14 5.36
C THR A 21 -4.43 7.03 4.65
N THR A 22 -5.24 8.07 4.76
CA THR A 22 -6.55 8.20 4.10
C THR A 22 -6.45 9.14 2.89
N PRO A 23 -7.39 9.10 1.93
CA PRO A 23 -7.43 10.04 0.81
C PRO A 23 -7.36 11.51 1.26
N VAL A 24 -8.08 11.88 2.34
CA VAL A 24 -8.04 13.26 2.86
C VAL A 24 -6.67 13.64 3.41
N SER A 25 -6.01 12.73 4.13
CA SER A 25 -4.66 13.00 4.66
C SER A 25 -3.63 13.10 3.54
N LEU A 26 -3.74 12.27 2.51
CA LEU A 26 -2.86 12.29 1.34
C LEU A 26 -3.04 13.58 0.52
N ALA A 27 -4.28 13.99 0.28
CA ALA A 27 -4.58 15.28 -0.37
C ALA A 27 -4.02 16.47 0.40
N SER A 28 -4.06 16.41 1.74
CA SER A 28 -3.50 17.45 2.61
C SER A 28 -1.97 17.53 2.55
N MET A 29 -1.29 16.41 2.29
CA MET A 29 0.17 16.35 2.12
C MET A 29 0.62 16.92 0.76
N LEU A 30 -0.28 16.95 -0.23
CA LEU A 30 0.01 17.35 -1.62
C LEU A 30 -0.91 18.50 -2.07
N PRO A 31 -0.82 19.68 -1.44
CA PRO A 31 -1.69 20.81 -1.76
C PRO A 31 -1.51 21.25 -3.21
N GLY A 32 -2.64 21.46 -3.91
CA GLY A 32 -2.67 21.89 -5.30
C GLY A 32 -2.80 20.75 -6.32
N LEU A 33 -2.78 19.49 -5.87
CA LEU A 33 -3.20 18.34 -6.66
C LEU A 33 -4.65 17.96 -6.34
N ASP A 34 -5.41 17.63 -7.37
CA ASP A 34 -6.70 16.96 -7.25
C ASP A 34 -6.44 15.46 -7.11
N ILE A 35 -6.60 14.94 -5.88
CA ILE A 35 -6.37 13.53 -5.55
C ILE A 35 -7.70 12.78 -5.51
N THR A 36 -7.78 11.71 -6.32
CA THR A 36 -8.87 10.72 -6.29
C THR A 36 -8.27 9.35 -5.99
N VAL A 37 -8.89 8.59 -5.09
CA VAL A 37 -8.46 7.23 -4.77
C VAL A 37 -9.59 6.26 -5.09
N THR A 38 -9.27 5.18 -5.80
CA THR A 38 -10.21 4.07 -6.05
C THR A 38 -9.70 2.78 -5.42
N ASN A 39 -10.61 1.90 -5.03
CA ASN A 39 -10.30 0.55 -4.59
C ASN A 39 -9.89 -0.34 -5.79
N ALA A 40 -9.53 -1.60 -5.53
CA ALA A 40 -9.16 -2.56 -6.57
C ALA A 40 -10.31 -2.87 -7.57
N ASN A 41 -11.56 -2.61 -7.21
CA ASN A 41 -12.73 -2.78 -8.10
C ASN A 41 -12.99 -1.54 -8.97
N GLY A 42 -12.28 -0.43 -8.75
CA GLY A 42 -12.48 0.84 -9.44
C GLY A 42 -13.50 1.78 -8.78
N ASP A 43 -14.08 1.40 -7.63
CA ASP A 43 -14.99 2.29 -6.89
C ASP A 43 -14.20 3.36 -6.14
N VAL A 44 -14.73 4.58 -6.08
CA VAL A 44 -14.13 5.66 -5.30
C VAL A 44 -14.10 5.27 -3.81
N LEU A 45 -12.90 5.33 -3.22
CA LEU A 45 -12.68 5.03 -1.82
C LEU A 45 -13.22 6.18 -0.96
N ASP A 46 -13.90 5.84 0.14
CA ASP A 46 -14.34 6.84 1.13
C ASP A 46 -13.15 7.66 1.64
N SER A 47 -13.32 8.98 1.73
CA SER A 47 -12.24 9.92 2.06
C SER A 47 -11.55 9.66 3.41
N ASN A 48 -12.22 8.95 4.33
CA ASN A 48 -11.70 8.59 5.65
C ASN A 48 -11.30 7.12 5.77
N LYS A 49 -11.53 6.30 4.74
CA LYS A 49 -11.00 4.93 4.72
C LYS A 49 -9.51 4.94 4.43
N PRO A 50 -8.72 4.08 5.09
CA PRO A 50 -7.32 3.91 4.75
C PRO A 50 -7.16 3.46 3.30
N ILE A 51 -6.16 4.02 2.64
CA ILE A 51 -5.68 3.57 1.34
C ILE A 51 -4.88 2.29 1.60
N GLY A 52 -5.23 1.20 0.93
CA GLY A 52 -4.55 -0.08 1.06
C GLY A 52 -3.86 -0.55 -0.21
N THR A 53 -3.09 -1.63 -0.07
CA THR A 53 -2.48 -2.33 -1.20
C THR A 53 -3.55 -2.69 -2.23
N GLY A 54 -3.33 -2.32 -3.49
CA GLY A 54 -4.30 -2.51 -4.58
C GLY A 54 -5.23 -1.34 -4.83
N CYS A 55 -5.27 -0.34 -3.97
CA CYS A 55 -5.91 0.93 -4.30
C CYS A 55 -5.14 1.65 -5.42
N THR A 56 -5.83 2.47 -6.20
CA THR A 56 -5.21 3.33 -7.22
C THR A 56 -5.34 4.78 -6.80
N VAL A 57 -4.20 5.46 -6.65
CA VAL A 57 -4.17 6.91 -6.43
C VAL A 57 -4.03 7.60 -7.77
N THR A 58 -4.96 8.49 -8.05
CA THR A 58 -5.00 9.32 -9.24
C THR A 58 -4.80 10.77 -8.84
N ALA A 59 -3.73 11.39 -9.31
CA ALA A 59 -3.45 12.81 -9.07
C ALA A 59 -3.58 13.61 -10.37
N ALA A 60 -4.24 14.76 -10.30
CA ALA A 60 -4.30 15.74 -11.39
C ALA A 60 -3.80 17.12 -10.96
N TYR A 61 -3.09 17.81 -11.85
CA TYR A 61 -2.69 19.21 -11.66
C TYR A 61 -3.23 20.08 -12.78
N LYS A 62 -4.07 21.07 -12.44
CA LYS A 62 -4.57 22.13 -13.36
C LYS A 62 -4.84 21.63 -14.79
N ASN A 63 -5.61 20.53 -14.89
CA ASN A 63 -6.05 19.88 -16.13
C ASN A 63 -4.97 19.25 -17.04
N MET A 64 -3.73 19.03 -16.57
CA MET A 64 -2.64 18.70 -17.50
C MET A 64 -1.73 17.50 -17.18
N SER A 65 -2.05 16.65 -16.21
CA SER A 65 -1.42 15.32 -16.09
C SER A 65 -2.21 14.47 -15.13
N LEU A 66 -2.63 13.29 -15.58
CA LEU A 66 -3.25 12.27 -14.75
C LEU A 66 -2.16 11.26 -14.37
N LEU A 67 -1.70 11.27 -13.13
CA LEU A 67 -0.80 10.25 -12.62
C LEU A 67 -1.63 9.24 -11.83
N ALA A 68 -1.88 8.07 -12.43
CA ALA A 68 -2.51 6.94 -11.76
C ALA A 68 -1.42 5.93 -11.35
N LYS A 69 -1.40 5.54 -10.07
CA LYS A 69 -0.46 4.54 -9.54
C LYS A 69 -1.18 3.58 -8.62
N THR A 70 -0.90 2.29 -8.77
CA THR A 70 -1.35 1.27 -7.84
C THR A 70 -0.51 1.34 -6.56
N VAL A 71 -1.16 1.34 -5.42
CA VAL A 71 -0.52 1.46 -4.11
C VAL A 71 -0.04 0.09 -3.64
N ILE A 72 1.16 0.07 -3.07
CA ILE A 72 1.68 -1.06 -2.28
C ILE A 72 2.10 -0.52 -0.93
N ILE A 73 1.50 -1.06 0.14
CA ILE A 73 1.91 -0.78 1.52
C ILE A 73 2.56 -2.03 2.06
N ARG A 74 3.85 -1.95 2.39
CA ARG A 74 4.62 -3.08 2.93
C ARG A 74 3.97 -3.55 4.24
N GLY A 75 3.62 -4.83 4.31
CA GLY A 75 2.93 -5.47 5.43
C GLY A 75 1.40 -5.42 5.38
N ASP A 76 0.80 -4.66 4.45
CA ASP A 76 -0.65 -4.69 4.18
C ASP A 76 -0.92 -5.70 3.06
N VAL A 77 -1.09 -6.96 3.48
CA VAL A 77 -1.18 -8.14 2.61
C VAL A 77 -2.63 -8.44 2.25
N ASP A 78 -3.58 -7.82 2.94
CA ASP A 78 -4.99 -7.93 2.60
C ASP A 78 -5.64 -6.72 1.95
N GLY A 79 -4.89 -5.62 1.85
CA GLY A 79 -5.27 -4.42 1.11
C GLY A 79 -6.25 -3.54 1.87
N ASP A 80 -6.41 -3.71 3.18
CA ASP A 80 -7.30 -2.89 3.99
C ASP A 80 -6.70 -1.53 4.41
N GLY A 81 -5.41 -1.32 4.08
CA GLY A 81 -4.66 -0.11 4.38
C GLY A 81 -4.09 -0.05 5.80
N LYS A 82 -4.13 -1.15 6.54
CA LYS A 82 -3.53 -1.28 7.87
C LYS A 82 -2.62 -2.51 7.89
N VAL A 83 -1.57 -2.42 8.70
CA VAL A 83 -0.75 -3.60 9.02
C VAL A 83 -1.29 -4.20 10.32
N SER A 84 -1.92 -5.36 10.21
CA SER A 84 -2.74 -5.95 11.27
C SER A 84 -2.50 -7.47 11.45
N ALA A 85 -3.17 -8.06 12.44
CA ALA A 85 -3.13 -9.50 12.67
C ALA A 85 -3.67 -10.32 11.48
N SER A 86 -4.53 -9.73 10.64
CA SER A 86 -5.05 -10.36 9.42
C SER A 86 -3.95 -10.58 8.39
N ASP A 87 -3.06 -9.59 8.21
CA ASP A 87 -1.91 -9.66 7.30
C ASP A 87 -0.92 -10.71 7.77
N TYR A 88 -0.60 -10.67 9.07
CA TYR A 88 0.24 -11.66 9.72
C TYR A 88 -0.27 -13.09 9.49
N LEU A 89 -1.59 -13.31 9.58
CA LEU A 89 -2.18 -14.62 9.32
C LEU A 89 -2.09 -15.03 7.84
N ARG A 90 -2.26 -14.10 6.90
CA ARG A 90 -2.13 -14.38 5.46
C ARG A 90 -0.69 -14.76 5.10
N VAL A 91 0.30 -14.02 5.58
CA VAL A 91 1.72 -14.36 5.37
C VAL A 91 2.05 -15.73 5.95
N ARG A 92 1.55 -16.06 7.15
CA ARG A 92 1.71 -17.41 7.72
C ARG A 92 1.15 -18.49 6.80
N ARG A 93 -0.06 -18.28 6.28
CA ARG A 93 -0.73 -19.26 5.42
C ARG A 93 -0.01 -19.45 4.09
N TYR A 94 0.51 -18.36 3.52
CA TYR A 94 1.35 -18.38 2.33
C TYR A 94 2.64 -19.18 2.57
N ILE A 95 3.38 -18.88 3.64
CA ILE A 95 4.62 -19.61 4.00
C ILE A 95 4.35 -21.11 4.21
N LEU A 96 3.17 -21.47 4.73
CA LEU A 96 2.75 -22.86 4.92
C LEU A 96 2.19 -23.53 3.65
N GLY A 97 2.09 -22.82 2.53
CA GLY A 97 1.52 -23.33 1.27
C GLY A 97 0.02 -23.63 1.35
N THR A 98 -0.69 -23.00 2.29
CA THR A 98 -2.14 -23.19 2.51
C THR A 98 -2.99 -22.10 1.85
N MET A 99 -2.33 -21.12 1.23
CA MET A 99 -2.91 -19.96 0.56
C MET A 99 -1.89 -19.45 -0.45
N GLU A 100 -2.37 -19.04 -1.63
CA GLU A 100 -1.57 -18.29 -2.60
C GLU A 100 -1.83 -16.80 -2.43
N LEU A 101 -0.84 -15.97 -2.72
CA LEU A 101 -0.98 -14.51 -2.80
C LEU A 101 -0.80 -14.09 -4.27
N ASP A 102 -1.61 -13.16 -4.73
CA ASP A 102 -1.36 -12.54 -6.03
C ASP A 102 -0.10 -11.66 -5.93
N GLY A 103 0.65 -11.53 -7.03
CA GLY A 103 1.99 -10.90 -7.02
C GLY A 103 2.06 -9.48 -6.42
N LEU A 104 0.95 -8.73 -6.44
CA LEU A 104 0.86 -7.43 -5.77
C LEU A 104 0.92 -7.58 -4.23
N PHE A 105 0.14 -8.49 -3.67
CA PHE A 105 0.09 -8.77 -2.24
C PHE A 105 1.30 -9.57 -1.76
N GLU A 106 1.90 -10.37 -2.65
CA GLU A 106 3.20 -11.00 -2.41
C GLU A 106 4.30 -9.94 -2.27
N ASN A 107 4.31 -8.92 -3.13
CA ASN A 107 5.23 -7.78 -2.99
C ASN A 107 4.95 -6.98 -1.70
N ALA A 108 3.69 -6.81 -1.30
CA ALA A 108 3.38 -6.22 0.01
C ALA A 108 3.86 -7.10 1.18
N ALA A 109 3.84 -8.43 1.04
CA ALA A 109 4.27 -9.39 2.04
C ALA A 109 5.80 -9.53 2.15
N ASP A 110 6.55 -9.21 1.10
CA ASP A 110 8.01 -9.08 1.11
C ASP A 110 8.39 -7.73 1.75
N VAL A 111 8.53 -7.71 3.07
CA VAL A 111 8.68 -6.46 3.83
C VAL A 111 10.13 -5.97 3.81
N ASP A 112 11.10 -6.87 3.65
CA ASP A 112 12.51 -6.48 3.54
C ASP A 112 13.02 -6.30 2.11
N GLY A 113 12.23 -6.67 1.11
CA GLY A 113 12.52 -6.46 -0.30
C GLY A 113 13.58 -7.41 -0.84
N ASP A 114 13.78 -8.59 -0.21
CA ASP A 114 14.74 -9.60 -0.67
C ASP A 114 14.22 -10.45 -1.85
N GLY A 115 12.97 -10.23 -2.25
CA GLY A 115 12.28 -10.94 -3.32
C GLY A 115 11.66 -12.27 -2.88
N LYS A 116 11.58 -12.56 -1.57
CA LYS A 116 11.04 -13.81 -1.03
C LYS A 116 10.22 -13.57 0.23
N VAL A 117 8.93 -13.91 0.18
CA VAL A 117 8.09 -13.90 1.39
C VAL A 117 8.45 -15.07 2.30
N ASN A 118 9.08 -14.77 3.44
CA ASN A 118 9.57 -15.80 4.35
C ASN A 118 9.40 -15.45 5.84
N ALA A 119 9.99 -16.27 6.73
CA ALA A 119 9.86 -16.10 8.17
C ALA A 119 10.38 -14.74 8.68
N ALA A 120 11.34 -14.13 7.98
CA ALA A 120 11.86 -12.81 8.31
C ALA A 120 10.77 -11.73 8.14
N ASP A 121 10.02 -11.74 7.04
CA ASP A 121 8.89 -10.83 6.80
C ASP A 121 7.78 -11.02 7.82
N TYR A 122 7.44 -12.28 8.09
CA TYR A 122 6.46 -12.63 9.11
C TYR A 122 6.80 -12.05 10.48
N ILE A 123 8.08 -12.09 10.88
CA ILE A 123 8.56 -11.50 12.13
C ILE A 123 8.49 -9.97 12.06
N ARG A 124 8.80 -9.34 10.92
CA ARG A 124 8.74 -7.88 10.75
C ARG A 124 7.31 -7.36 10.86
N ILE A 125 6.35 -8.02 10.21
CA ILE A 125 4.92 -7.68 10.33
C ILE A 125 4.48 -7.79 11.79
N ARG A 126 4.89 -8.86 12.50
CA ARG A 126 4.61 -9.01 13.93
C ARG A 126 5.17 -7.86 14.77
N ARG A 127 6.40 -7.42 14.49
CA ARG A 127 7.02 -6.29 15.19
C ARG A 127 6.27 -4.99 14.94
N ALA A 128 5.89 -4.72 13.68
CA ALA A 128 5.10 -3.56 13.31
C ALA A 128 3.76 -3.50 14.06
N ILE A 129 3.03 -4.63 14.15
CA ILE A 129 1.77 -4.72 14.91
C ILE A 129 1.98 -4.44 16.41
N LEU A 130 3.13 -4.84 16.96
CA LEU A 130 3.48 -4.66 18.37
C LEU A 130 4.13 -3.30 18.68
N GLY A 131 4.38 -2.46 17.67
CA GLY A 131 5.03 -1.16 17.83
C GLY A 131 6.50 -1.25 18.27
N MET A 132 7.21 -2.29 17.82
CA MET A 132 8.62 -2.58 18.17
C MET A 132 9.57 -2.38 17.00
#